data_AF-A0A382B8T9-F1
#
_entry.id   AF-A0A382B8T9-F1
#
_cell.length_a   1.000
_cell.length_b   1.000
_cell.length_c   1.000
_cell.angle_alpha   90.00
_cell.angle_beta   90.00
_cell.angle_gamma   90.00
#
_symmetry.space_group_name_H-M   'P 1'
#
loop_
_entity.id
_entity.type
_entity.pdbx_description
1 polymer ?
#
loop_
_entity_poly.entity_id
_entity_poly.type
_entity_poly.pdbx_seq_one_letter_code
_entity_poly.pdbx_strand_id
1 'polypeptide(L)' 'MDNDKFKKWSEDFSSMLPKSALEVKEDIQKNLRVLVKEAIQKMDLVEKSEVDKLKEDIEHLKSSLDEIRSAAKK' A
#
# COMPACT_ATOMS: atom_id res chain seq x y z
N MET A 1 -4.64 -6.03 -11.50
CA MET A 1 -3.32 -6.45 -10.97
C MET A 1 -3.32 -6.74 -9.46
N ASP A 2 -4.34 -6.34 -8.68
CA ASP A 2 -4.37 -6.60 -7.22
C ASP A 2 -4.73 -8.03 -6.81
N ASN A 3 -5.39 -8.79 -7.68
CA ASN A 3 -5.89 -10.11 -7.35
C ASN A 3 -4.76 -11.12 -7.08
N ASP A 4 -3.63 -11.00 -7.80
CA ASP A 4 -2.50 -11.94 -7.67
C ASP A 4 -1.72 -11.73 -6.36
N LYS A 5 -1.61 -10.47 -5.90
CA LYS A 5 -0.96 -10.15 -4.62
C LYS A 5 -1.78 -10.62 -3.43
N PHE A 6 -3.10 -10.40 -3.47
CA PHE A 6 -4.00 -10.90 -2.43
C PHE A 6 -4.01 -12.43 -2.41
N LYS A 7 -4.07 -13.07 -3.58
CA LYS A 7 -4.03 -14.53 -3.68
C LYS A 7 -2.78 -15.11 -3.04
N LYS A 8 -1.60 -14.60 -3.40
CA LYS A 8 -0.32 -15.02 -2.81
C LYS A 8 -0.28 -14.82 -1.29
N TRP A 9 -0.65 -13.63 -0.81
CA TRP A 9 -0.72 -13.36 0.63
C TRP A 9 -1.71 -14.29 1.37
N SER A 10 -2.88 -14.55 0.76
CA SER A 10 -3.90 -15.42 1.35
C SER A 10 -3.49 -16.90 1.38
N GLU A 11 -2.69 -17.34 0.40
CA GLU A 11 -2.11 -18.68 0.35
C GLU A 11 -1.02 -18.84 1.40
N ASP A 12 -0.14 -17.84 1.53
CA ASP A 12 0.89 -17.78 2.57
C ASP A 12 0.26 -17.80 3.97
N PHE A 13 -0.78 -16.98 4.21
CA PHE A 13 -1.52 -16.99 5.47
C PHE A 13 -2.18 -18.34 5.75
N SER A 14 -2.81 -18.93 4.74
CA SER A 14 -3.46 -20.24 4.90
C SER A 14 -2.45 -21.36 5.19
N SER A 15 -1.22 -21.25 4.69
CA SER A 15 -0.15 -22.23 4.95
C SER A 15 0.35 -22.22 6.40
N MET A 16 0.13 -21.10 7.11
CA MET A 16 0.47 -20.95 8.53
C MET A 16 -0.64 -21.45 9.46
N LEU A 17 -1.81 -21.81 8.93
CA LEU A 17 -2.93 -22.29 9.73
C LEU A 17 -2.76 -23.79 10.09
N PRO A 18 -3.28 -24.22 11.26
CA PRO A 18 -3.29 -25.64 11.64
C PRO A 18 -4.07 -26.47 10.62
N LYS A 19 -3.72 -27.76 10.47
CA LYS A 19 -4.36 -28.64 9.48
C LYS A 19 -5.88 -28.77 9.63
N SER A 20 -6.41 -28.63 10.85
CA SER A 20 -7.86 -28.59 11.12
C SER A 20 -8.57 -27.38 10.54
N ALA A 21 -7.85 -26.29 10.25
CA ALA A 21 -8.38 -25.09 9.60
C ALA A 21 -8.27 -25.14 8.06
N LEU A 22 -7.59 -26.14 7.48
CA LEU A 22 -7.53 -26.32 6.02
C LEU A 22 -8.90 -26.69 5.43
N GLU A 23 -9.74 -27.40 6.19
CA GLU A 23 -11.10 -27.77 5.76
C GLU A 23 -12.02 -26.55 5.57
N VAL A 24 -11.74 -25.45 6.27
CA VAL A 24 -12.48 -24.17 6.18
C VAL A 24 -11.67 -23.07 5.51
N LYS A 25 -10.58 -23.42 4.80
CA LYS A 25 -9.64 -22.48 4.18
C LYS A 25 -10.33 -21.49 3.25
N GLU A 26 -11.23 -21.96 2.40
CA GLU A 26 -11.92 -21.12 1.41
C GLU A 26 -12.79 -20.05 2.08
N ASP A 27 -13.50 -20.41 3.15
CA ASP A 27 -14.31 -19.49 3.94
C ASP A 27 -13.44 -18.46 4.68
N ILE A 28 -12.31 -18.90 5.25
CA ILE A 28 -11.33 -18.01 5.90
C ILE A 28 -10.77 -17.01 4.88
N GLN A 29 -10.36 -17.47 3.70
CA GLN A 29 -9.83 -16.59 2.63
C GLN A 29 -10.88 -15.57 2.17
N LYS A 30 -12.13 -16.01 1.98
CA LYS A 30 -13.24 -15.13 1.59
C LYS A 30 -13.50 -14.05 2.65
N ASN A 31 -13.55 -14.44 3.92
CA ASN A 31 -13.81 -13.53 5.03
C ASN A 31 -12.66 -12.54 5.23
N LEU A 32 -11.40 -12.99 5.14
CA LEU A 32 -10.23 -12.11 5.19
C LEU A 32 -10.24 -11.07 4.08
N ARG A 33 -10.66 -11.44 2.86
CA ARG A 33 -10.76 -10.48 1.75
C ARG A 33 -11.73 -9.36 2.07
N VAL A 34 -12.88 -9.68 2.64
CA VAL A 34 -13.91 -8.71 3.04
C VAL A 34 -13.35 -7.80 4.14
N LEU A 35 -12.77 -8.37 5.20
CA LEU A 35 -12.21 -7.60 6.31
C LEU A 35 -11.06 -6.68 5.88
N VAL A 36 -10.15 -7.15 5.01
CA VAL A 36 -9.06 -6.33 4.46
C VAL A 36 -9.63 -5.20 3.60
N LYS A 37 -10.65 -5.47 2.77
CA LYS A 37 -11.29 -4.44 1.95
C LYS A 37 -11.98 -3.39 2.81
N GLU A 38 -12.71 -3.80 3.85
CA GLU A 38 -13.36 -2.89 4.79
C GLU A 38 -12.35 -2.06 5.59
N ALA A 39 -11.24 -2.67 6.01
CA ALA A 39 -10.16 -1.96 6.70
C ALA A 39 -9.55 -0.90 5.79
N ILE A 40 -9.22 -1.25 4.54
CA ILE A 40 -8.72 -0.31 3.51
C ILE A 40 -9.71 0.83 3.28
N GLN A 41 -11.02 0.55 3.20
CA GLN A 41 -12.05 1.58 3.02
C GLN A 41 -12.23 2.50 4.23
N LYS A 42 -11.96 2.01 5.45
CA LYS A 42 -12.02 2.81 6.68
C LYS A 42 -10.73 3.59 6.94
N MET A 43 -9.63 3.21 6.30
CA MET A 43 -8.38 3.94 6.37
C MET A 43 -8.45 5.12 5.39
N ASP A 44 -8.02 6.29 5.85
CA ASP A 44 -7.83 7.47 5.01
C ASP A 44 -6.57 7.29 4.15
N LEU A 45 -6.66 6.38 3.18
CA LEU A 45 -5.56 6.02 2.28
C LEU A 45 -5.52 7.00 1.12
N VAL A 46 -4.40 7.72 1.01
CA VAL A 46 -4.09 8.55 -0.15
C VAL A 46 -3.75 7.68 -1.36
N GLU A 47 -4.12 8.12 -2.56
CA GLU A 47 -3.78 7.40 -3.77
C GLU A 47 -2.26 7.46 -4.02
N LYS A 48 -1.72 6.39 -4.59
CA LYS A 48 -0.29 6.35 -4.96
C LYS A 48 0.08 7.50 -5.92
N SER A 49 -0.83 7.85 -6.83
CA SER A 49 -0.72 9.00 -7.75
C SER A 49 -0.52 10.31 -7.01
N GLU A 50 -1.24 10.54 -5.92
CA GLU A 50 -1.13 11.74 -5.08
C GLU A 50 0.23 11.77 -4.37
N VAL A 51 0.68 10.63 -3.84
CA VAL A 51 2.00 10.51 -3.21
C VAL A 51 3.14 10.78 -4.20
N ASP A 52 3.03 10.24 -5.41
CA ASP A 52 4.05 10.42 -6.45
C ASP A 52 4.09 11.88 -6.93
N LYS A 53 2.94 12.53 -7.10
CA LYS A 53 2.86 13.97 -7.41
C LYS A 53 3.47 14.84 -6.31
N LEU A 54 3.16 14.55 -5.04
CA LEU A 54 3.76 15.26 -3.91
C LEU A 54 5.27 15.11 -3.87
N LYS A 55 5.82 13.96 -4.24
CA LYS A 55 7.27 13.76 -4.35
C LYS A 55 7.87 14.62 -5.46
N GLU A 56 7.25 14.68 -6.62
CA GLU A 56 7.70 15.54 -7.73
C GLU A 56 7.70 17.02 -7.31
N ASP A 57 6.63 17.49 -6.66
CA ASP A 57 6.52 18.87 -6.17
C ASP A 57 7.61 19.18 -5.14
N ILE A 58 7.91 18.24 -4.23
CA ILE A 58 8.98 18.38 -3.23
C ILE A 58 10.35 18.49 -3.89
N GLU A 59 10.64 17.66 -4.91
CA GLU A 59 11.93 17.71 -5.61
C GLU A 59 12.10 19.01 -6.41
N HIS A 60 11.03 19.50 -7.02
CA HIS A 60 11.03 20.80 -7.69
C HIS A 60 11.31 21.94 -6.69
N LEU A 61 10.61 21.96 -5.55
CA LEU A 61 10.80 22.98 -4.51
C LEU A 61 12.22 22.96 -3.93
N LYS A 62 12.81 21.78 -3.71
CA LYS A 62 14.21 21.66 -3.28
C LYS A 62 15.17 22.28 -4.29
N SER A 63 14.97 22.00 -5.57
CA SER A 63 15.81 22.52 -6.65
C SER A 63 15.74 24.05 -6.70
N SER A 64 14.53 24.63 -6.66
CA SER A 64 14.34 26.08 -6.59
C SER A 64 14.96 26.71 -5.34
N LEU A 65 14.87 26.04 -4.19
CA LEU A 65 15.48 26.52 -2.95
C LEU A 65 17.01 26.56 -3.04
N ASP A 66 17.62 25.57 -3.66
CA ASP A 66 19.07 25.50 -3.84
C ASP A 66 19.58 26.55 -4.84
N GLU A 67 18.81 26.86 -5.89
CA GLU A 67 19.08 27.97 -6.80
C GLU A 67 19.06 29.32 -6.08
N ILE A 68 18.00 29.59 -5.29
CA ILE A 68 17.87 30.82 -4.51
C ILE A 68 19.02 30.94 -3.50
N ARG A 69 19.37 29.86 -2.79
CA ARG A 69 20.50 29.84 -1.85
C ARG A 69 21.83 30.11 -2.54
N SER A 70 22.01 29.63 -3.76
CA SER A 70 23.23 29.85 -4.53
C SER A 70 23.32 31.29 -5.04
N ALA A 71 22.19 31.89 -5.42
CA ALA A 71 22.11 33.29 -5.80
C ALA A 71 22.36 34.25 -4.62
N ALA A 72 21.86 33.92 -3.42
CA ALA A 72 22.05 34.73 -2.22
C ALA A 72 23.46 34.67 -1.62
N LYS A 73 24.31 33.73 -2.07
CA LYS A 73 25.72 33.58 -1.64
C LYS A 73 26.72 34.28 -2.57
N LYS A 74 26.27 34.80 -3.72
CA LYS A 74 27.07 35.64 -4.64
C LYS A 74 26.87 37.10 -4.31
#